data_AF-W0J8V1-F1
#
_entry.id   AF-W0J8V1-F1
#
_cell.length_a   1.000
_cell.length_b   1.000
_cell.length_c   1.000
_cell.angle_alpha   90.00
_cell.angle_beta   90.00
_cell.angle_gamma   90.00
#
_symmetry.space_group_name_H-M   'P 1'
#
loop_
_entity.id
_entity.type
_entity.pdbx_description
1 polymer ?
#
loop_
_entity_poly.entity_id
_entity_poly.type
_entity_poly.pdbx_seq_one_letter_code
_entity_poly.pdbx_strand_id
1 'polypeptide(L)'
;MLLFAGALICSSPAVLHAATSGEIAATVATWQELGEADFQAAISAFITANPDDASAIVTAAVTAFPARAPEIVAAAISAAPTQAAAITTAAVAAVVKAGADVSAVTAITIAAINAAPASEKAAIVTAATAAAPLFSADIANTVAAQTQPANTTSIAPVPSTPTILSPDRL
;
A
#
# COMPACT_ATOMS: atom_id res chain seq x y z
N MET A 1 -18.25 20.90 -31.44
CA MET A 1 -19.38 19.98 -31.70
C MET A 1 -19.11 18.71 -30.91
N LEU A 2 -19.97 18.42 -29.94
CA LEU A 2 -19.91 17.25 -29.09
C LEU A 2 -20.18 15.99 -29.92
N LEU A 3 -19.37 14.95 -29.71
CA LEU A 3 -19.72 13.57 -30.04
C LEU A 3 -19.44 12.71 -28.81
N PHE A 4 -20.39 12.76 -27.87
CA PHE A 4 -20.54 11.74 -26.83
C PHE A 4 -21.03 10.47 -27.52
N ALA A 5 -20.11 9.55 -27.80
CA ALA A 5 -20.46 8.17 -28.12
C ALA A 5 -20.87 7.50 -26.82
N GLY A 6 -22.17 7.52 -26.54
CA GLY A 6 -22.79 6.70 -25.51
C GLY A 6 -22.62 5.23 -25.86
N ALA A 7 -21.74 4.54 -25.15
CA ALA A 7 -21.80 3.10 -25.03
C ALA A 7 -22.85 2.77 -23.97
N LEU A 8 -24.10 2.59 -24.43
CA LEU A 8 -25.10 1.83 -23.69
C LEU A 8 -24.56 0.41 -23.51
N ILE A 9 -24.04 0.10 -22.32
CA ILE A 9 -23.83 -1.29 -21.91
C ILE A 9 -25.20 -1.80 -21.47
N CYS A 10 -25.90 -2.43 -22.41
CA CYS A 10 -27.16 -3.11 -22.17
C CYS A 10 -26.90 -4.41 -21.39
N SER A 11 -27.45 -4.47 -20.18
CA SER A 11 -28.06 -5.65 -19.53
C SER A 11 -27.35 -7.00 -19.64
N SER A 12 -26.73 -7.41 -18.53
CA SER A 12 -26.83 -8.78 -18.03
C SER A 12 -26.76 -8.72 -16.50
N PRO A 13 -27.62 -9.45 -15.74
CA PRO A 13 -27.29 -9.75 -14.36
C PRO A 13 -26.05 -10.64 -14.44
N ALA A 14 -24.88 -10.06 -14.16
CA ALA A 14 -23.64 -10.82 -14.07
C ALA A 14 -23.83 -11.85 -12.95
N VAL A 15 -24.23 -13.06 -13.34
CA VAL A 15 -23.87 -14.27 -12.62
C VAL A 15 -22.37 -14.15 -12.42
N LEU A 16 -21.91 -14.12 -11.17
CA LEU A 16 -20.50 -14.13 -10.78
C LEU A 16 -19.75 -15.14 -11.67
N HIS A 17 -19.11 -14.65 -12.72
CA HIS A 17 -18.11 -15.37 -13.47
C HIS A 17 -16.81 -14.73 -13.02
N ALA A 18 -15.83 -15.55 -12.61
CA ALA A 18 -14.49 -15.06 -12.31
C ALA A 18 -14.05 -14.14 -13.44
N ALA A 19 -13.74 -12.88 -13.13
CA ALA A 19 -13.39 -11.91 -14.16
C ALA A 19 -12.15 -12.45 -14.88
N THR A 20 -12.23 -12.62 -16.19
CA THR A 20 -11.05 -13.10 -16.92
C THR A 20 -9.94 -12.07 -16.79
N SER A 21 -8.69 -12.50 -16.84
CA SER A 21 -7.53 -11.59 -16.77
C SER A 21 -7.56 -10.49 -17.85
N GLY A 22 -8.20 -10.76 -18.99
CA GLY A 22 -8.44 -9.76 -20.04
C GLY A 22 -9.49 -8.72 -19.67
N GLU A 23 -10.58 -9.11 -19.01
CA GLU A 23 -11.62 -8.19 -18.53
C GLU A 23 -11.09 -7.28 -17.41
N ILE A 24 -10.34 -7.85 -16.46
CA ILE A 24 -9.69 -7.08 -15.40
C ILE A 24 -8.78 -6.01 -16.01
N ALA A 25 -7.90 -6.39 -16.95
CA ALA A 25 -6.99 -5.46 -17.59
C ALA A 25 -7.73 -4.37 -18.39
N ALA A 26 -8.81 -4.73 -19.10
CA ALA A 26 -9.63 -3.77 -19.84
C ALA A 26 -10.32 -2.76 -18.91
N THR A 27 -10.86 -3.21 -17.78
CA THR A 27 -11.45 -2.34 -16.76
C THR A 27 -10.41 -1.41 -16.16
N VAL A 28 -9.25 -1.93 -15.75
CA VAL A 28 -8.14 -1.14 -15.20
C VAL A 28 -7.65 -0.08 -16.18
N ALA A 29 -7.61 -0.37 -17.48
CA ALA A 29 -7.19 0.58 -18.51
C ALA A 29 -8.11 1.81 -18.59
N THR A 30 -9.39 1.70 -18.21
CA THR A 30 -10.31 2.84 -18.16
C THR A 30 -9.96 3.86 -17.08
N TRP A 31 -9.10 3.50 -16.12
CA TRP A 31 -8.79 4.34 -14.96
C TRP A 31 -7.69 5.38 -15.20
N GLN A 32 -7.05 5.36 -16.38
CA GLN A 32 -5.90 6.21 -16.69
C GLN A 32 -6.20 7.72 -16.57
N GLU A 33 -7.43 8.12 -16.91
CA GLU A 33 -7.88 9.52 -16.89
C GLU A 33 -8.61 9.91 -15.60
N LEU A 34 -8.74 8.98 -14.64
CA LEU A 34 -9.44 9.24 -13.39
C LEU A 34 -8.60 10.11 -12.45
N GLY A 35 -9.25 11.09 -11.83
CA GLY A 35 -8.70 11.82 -10.70
C GLY A 35 -8.45 10.90 -9.50
N GLU A 36 -7.68 11.39 -8.51
CA GLU A 36 -7.25 10.58 -7.37
C GLU A 36 -8.42 9.92 -6.62
N ALA A 37 -9.44 10.70 -6.26
CA ALA A 37 -10.61 10.19 -5.54
C ALA A 37 -11.40 9.16 -6.35
N ASP A 38 -11.64 9.43 -7.64
CA ASP A 38 -12.40 8.54 -8.51
C ASP A 38 -11.64 7.24 -8.80
N PHE A 39 -10.32 7.31 -8.89
CA PHE A 39 -9.46 6.14 -9.04
C PHE A 39 -9.54 5.21 -7.83
N GLN A 40 -9.39 5.75 -6.62
CA GLN A 40 -9.51 4.95 -5.39
C GLN A 40 -10.91 4.36 -5.23
N ALA A 41 -11.95 5.12 -5.58
CA ALA A 41 -13.33 4.64 -5.58
C ALA A 41 -13.53 3.50 -6.59
N ALA A 42 -12.96 3.61 -7.80
CA ALA A 42 -13.06 2.59 -8.83
C ALA A 42 -12.40 1.27 -8.40
N ILE A 43 -11.22 1.32 -7.79
CA ILE A 43 -10.54 0.14 -7.22
C ILE A 43 -11.39 -0.51 -6.15
N SER A 44 -11.85 0.30 -5.18
CA SER A 44 -12.62 -0.20 -4.05
C SER A 44 -13.92 -0.84 -4.50
N ALA A 45 -14.62 -0.23 -5.45
CA ALA A 45 -15.85 -0.77 -6.03
C ALA A 45 -15.59 -2.08 -6.79
N PHE A 46 -14.51 -2.14 -7.58
CA PHE A 46 -14.21 -3.32 -8.39
C PHE A 46 -13.82 -4.53 -7.52
N ILE A 47 -13.05 -4.30 -6.47
CA ILE A 47 -12.67 -5.34 -5.49
C ILE A 47 -13.86 -5.75 -4.62
N THR A 48 -14.70 -4.81 -4.20
CA THR A 48 -15.92 -5.15 -3.43
C THR A 48 -16.86 -6.03 -4.25
N ALA A 49 -16.96 -5.78 -5.56
CA ALA A 49 -17.77 -6.60 -6.46
C ALA A 49 -17.13 -7.96 -6.78
N ASN A 50 -15.81 -8.07 -6.74
CA ASN A 50 -15.06 -9.29 -7.09
C ASN A 50 -14.00 -9.58 -6.02
N PRO A 51 -14.41 -9.92 -4.79
CA PRO A 51 -13.47 -10.11 -3.69
C PRO A 51 -12.47 -11.22 -4.03
N ASP A 52 -12.90 -12.36 -4.55
CA ASP A 52 -12.00 -13.49 -4.86
C ASP A 52 -10.89 -13.12 -5.88
N ASP A 53 -11.12 -12.10 -6.70
CA ASP A 53 -10.17 -11.61 -7.72
C ASP A 53 -9.31 -10.42 -7.23
N ALA A 54 -9.39 -10.03 -5.95
CA ALA A 54 -8.70 -8.84 -5.42
C ALA A 54 -7.20 -8.82 -5.71
N SER A 55 -6.53 -9.96 -5.59
CA SER A 55 -5.10 -10.09 -5.91
C SER A 55 -4.81 -9.85 -7.40
N ALA A 56 -5.63 -10.41 -8.29
CA ALA A 56 -5.48 -10.24 -9.74
C ALA A 56 -5.77 -8.80 -10.17
N ILE A 57 -6.80 -8.17 -9.59
CA ILE A 57 -7.13 -6.75 -9.81
C ILE A 57 -5.96 -5.87 -9.39
N VAL A 58 -5.40 -6.10 -8.19
CA VAL A 58 -4.25 -5.33 -7.69
C VAL A 58 -3.02 -5.53 -8.56
N THR A 59 -2.71 -6.77 -8.97
CA THR A 59 -1.58 -7.02 -9.88
C THR A 59 -1.76 -6.26 -11.20
N ALA A 60 -2.94 -6.29 -11.80
CA ALA A 60 -3.23 -5.57 -13.04
C ALA A 60 -3.10 -4.04 -12.84
N ALA A 61 -3.69 -3.50 -11.78
CA ALA A 61 -3.65 -2.08 -11.46
C ALA A 61 -2.23 -1.59 -11.18
N VAL A 62 -1.44 -2.31 -10.39
CA VAL A 62 -0.05 -1.96 -10.08
C VAL A 62 0.84 -2.07 -11.32
N THR A 63 0.59 -3.04 -12.19
CA THR A 63 1.32 -3.17 -13.46
C THR A 63 1.03 -2.00 -14.39
N ALA A 64 -0.23 -1.54 -14.46
CA ALA A 64 -0.63 -0.41 -15.29
C ALA A 64 -0.19 0.95 -14.70
N PHE A 65 -0.24 1.09 -13.38
CA PHE A 65 0.01 2.34 -12.66
C PHE A 65 1.01 2.15 -11.51
N PRO A 66 2.28 1.79 -11.79
CA PRO A 66 3.25 1.44 -10.76
C PRO A 66 3.57 2.60 -9.81
N ALA A 67 3.51 3.84 -10.31
CA ALA A 67 3.69 5.04 -9.49
C ALA A 67 2.58 5.25 -8.46
N ARG A 68 1.42 4.59 -8.62
CA ARG A 68 0.25 4.68 -7.74
C ARG A 68 0.05 3.42 -6.89
N ALA A 69 1.07 2.55 -6.81
CA ALA A 69 0.97 1.27 -6.12
C ALA A 69 0.57 1.40 -4.63
N PRO A 70 1.09 2.37 -3.85
CA PRO A 70 0.64 2.57 -2.47
C PRO A 70 -0.86 2.91 -2.37
N GLU A 71 -1.37 3.78 -3.25
CA GLU A 71 -2.77 4.21 -3.29
C GLU A 71 -3.68 3.04 -3.70
N ILE A 72 -3.26 2.25 -4.69
CA ILE A 72 -3.96 1.04 -5.11
C ILE A 72 -4.12 0.07 -3.94
N VAL A 73 -3.03 -0.18 -3.22
CA VAL A 73 -3.01 -1.14 -2.10
C VAL A 73 -3.86 -0.64 -0.94
N ALA A 74 -3.79 0.65 -0.62
CA ALA A 74 -4.61 1.22 0.44
C ALA A 74 -6.12 1.09 0.13
N ALA A 75 -6.53 1.46 -1.09
CA ALA A 75 -7.92 1.33 -1.53
C ALA A 75 -8.38 -0.15 -1.53
N ALA A 76 -7.54 -1.04 -2.05
CA ALA A 76 -7.84 -2.47 -2.12
C ALA A 76 -8.02 -3.10 -0.73
N ILE A 77 -7.14 -2.79 0.22
CA ILE A 77 -7.20 -3.32 1.58
C ILE A 77 -8.40 -2.76 2.35
N SER A 78 -8.73 -1.49 2.12
CA SER A 78 -9.94 -0.88 2.69
C SER A 78 -11.21 -1.62 2.21
N ALA A 79 -11.24 -2.03 0.94
CA ALA A 79 -12.36 -2.77 0.36
C ALA A 79 -12.41 -4.26 0.76
N ALA A 80 -11.27 -4.92 0.91
CA ALA A 80 -11.17 -6.35 1.24
C ALA A 80 -10.10 -6.61 2.32
N PRO A 81 -10.37 -6.22 3.59
CA PRO A 81 -9.37 -6.29 4.66
C PRO A 81 -8.93 -7.71 4.97
N THR A 82 -9.83 -8.70 4.84
CA THR A 82 -9.50 -10.13 5.03
C THR A 82 -8.51 -10.67 4.01
N GLN A 83 -8.27 -9.94 2.91
CA GLN A 83 -7.31 -10.29 1.87
C GLN A 83 -6.04 -9.44 1.89
N ALA A 84 -5.81 -8.68 2.96
CA ALA A 84 -4.71 -7.75 3.03
C ALA A 84 -3.33 -8.38 2.77
N ALA A 85 -3.09 -9.59 3.26
CA ALA A 85 -1.88 -10.34 2.99
C ALA A 85 -1.73 -10.73 1.50
N ALA A 86 -2.81 -11.18 0.86
CA ALA A 86 -2.81 -11.56 -0.55
C ALA A 86 -2.62 -10.34 -1.47
N ILE A 87 -3.33 -9.24 -1.17
CA ILE A 87 -3.20 -7.94 -1.85
C ILE A 87 -1.77 -7.42 -1.75
N THR A 88 -1.19 -7.43 -0.54
CA THR A 88 0.19 -6.97 -0.32
C THR A 88 1.18 -7.82 -1.09
N THR A 89 1.05 -9.16 -1.04
CA THR A 89 1.89 -10.10 -1.80
C THR A 89 1.84 -9.78 -3.29
N ALA A 90 0.63 -9.62 -3.83
CA ALA A 90 0.40 -9.34 -5.25
C ALA A 90 1.04 -8.01 -5.69
N ALA A 91 0.87 -6.95 -4.90
CA ALA A 91 1.43 -5.64 -5.20
C ALA A 91 2.96 -5.61 -5.12
N VAL A 92 3.53 -6.16 -4.05
CA VAL A 92 4.99 -6.22 -3.85
C VAL A 92 5.65 -7.04 -4.95
N ALA A 93 5.11 -8.23 -5.26
CA ALA A 93 5.62 -9.05 -6.34
C ALA A 93 5.56 -8.34 -7.70
N ALA A 94 4.47 -7.61 -7.98
CA ALA A 94 4.32 -6.85 -9.22
C ALA A 94 5.36 -5.74 -9.36
N VAL A 95 5.58 -4.92 -8.33
CA VAL A 95 6.58 -3.84 -8.41
C VAL A 95 8.01 -4.37 -8.45
N VAL A 96 8.32 -5.43 -7.70
CA VAL A 96 9.65 -6.06 -7.73
C VAL A 96 9.93 -6.63 -9.12
N LYS A 97 8.95 -7.29 -9.74
CA LYS A 97 9.06 -7.76 -11.12
C LYS A 97 9.28 -6.63 -12.12
N ALA A 98 8.72 -5.44 -11.86
CA ALA A 98 8.94 -4.24 -12.64
C ALA A 98 10.29 -3.55 -12.35
N GLY A 99 11.12 -4.10 -11.44
CA GLY A 99 12.43 -3.56 -11.09
C GLY A 99 12.40 -2.46 -10.02
N ALA A 100 11.34 -2.40 -9.21
CA ALA A 100 11.24 -1.38 -8.17
C ALA A 100 12.23 -1.63 -7.01
N ASP A 101 12.79 -0.54 -6.50
CA ASP A 101 13.70 -0.53 -5.36
C ASP A 101 12.96 -0.62 -4.01
N VAL A 102 13.75 -0.76 -2.94
CA VAL A 102 13.30 -0.85 -1.55
C VAL A 102 12.30 0.24 -1.17
N SER A 103 12.47 1.48 -1.67
CA SER A 103 11.56 2.59 -1.35
C SER A 103 10.13 2.37 -1.80
N ALA A 104 9.92 1.73 -2.96
CA ALA A 104 8.57 1.45 -3.46
C ALA A 104 7.92 0.31 -2.65
N VAL A 105 8.72 -0.72 -2.34
CA VAL A 105 8.28 -1.87 -1.54
C VAL A 105 7.89 -1.45 -0.12
N THR A 106 8.68 -0.59 0.52
CA THR A 106 8.36 -0.07 1.85
C THR A 106 7.17 0.88 1.80
N ALA A 107 7.04 1.75 0.79
CA ALA A 107 5.87 2.62 0.63
C ALA A 107 4.56 1.82 0.51
N ILE A 108 4.55 0.75 -0.31
CA ILE A 108 3.42 -0.19 -0.41
C ILE A 108 3.11 -0.83 0.94
N THR A 109 4.15 -1.33 1.62
CA THR A 109 3.96 -2.04 2.90
C THR A 109 3.39 -1.10 3.97
N ILE A 110 3.84 0.15 4.02
CA ILE A 110 3.31 1.16 4.93
C ILE A 110 1.86 1.53 4.57
N ALA A 111 1.56 1.73 3.29
CA ALA A 111 0.19 1.99 2.86
C ALA A 111 -0.76 0.85 3.25
N ALA A 112 -0.32 -0.40 3.09
CA ALA A 112 -1.06 -1.58 3.51
C ALA A 112 -1.31 -1.60 5.03
N ILE A 113 -0.27 -1.36 5.84
CA ILE A 113 -0.37 -1.32 7.30
C ILE A 113 -1.30 -0.20 7.79
N ASN A 114 -1.32 0.93 7.10
CA ASN A 114 -2.19 2.06 7.45
C ASN A 114 -3.65 1.83 7.08
N ALA A 115 -3.92 1.16 5.96
CA ALA A 115 -5.27 0.83 5.52
C ALA A 115 -5.88 -0.36 6.27
N ALA A 116 -5.05 -1.26 6.80
CA ALA A 116 -5.52 -2.50 7.40
C ALA A 116 -5.97 -2.37 8.87
N PRO A 117 -6.97 -3.15 9.30
CA PRO A 117 -7.27 -3.31 10.72
C PRO A 117 -6.10 -3.95 11.46
N ALA A 118 -6.01 -3.69 12.77
CA ALA A 118 -4.87 -4.11 13.59
C ALA A 118 -4.58 -5.62 13.54
N SER A 119 -5.62 -6.46 13.37
CA SER A 119 -5.50 -7.92 13.25
C SER A 119 -4.69 -8.38 12.04
N GLU A 120 -4.67 -7.60 10.96
CA GLU A 120 -4.07 -7.99 9.67
C GLU A 120 -2.64 -7.47 9.50
N LYS A 121 -2.21 -6.51 10.33
CA LYS A 121 -0.90 -5.83 10.18
C LYS A 121 0.28 -6.80 10.23
N ALA A 122 0.23 -7.83 11.09
CA ALA A 122 1.28 -8.84 11.18
C ALA A 122 1.34 -9.73 9.91
N ALA A 123 0.17 -10.07 9.35
CA ALA A 123 0.07 -10.86 8.13
C ALA A 123 0.60 -10.07 6.92
N ILE A 124 0.37 -8.76 6.87
CA ILE A 124 0.93 -7.86 5.84
C ILE A 124 2.46 -7.87 5.86
N VAL A 125 3.08 -7.71 7.03
CA VAL A 125 4.55 -7.72 7.15
C VAL A 125 5.14 -9.05 6.69
N THR A 126 4.51 -10.15 7.11
CA THR A 126 4.91 -11.51 6.69
C THR A 126 4.77 -11.69 5.18
N ALA A 127 3.66 -11.23 4.60
CA ALA A 127 3.42 -11.25 3.15
C ALA A 127 4.45 -10.43 2.37
N ALA A 128 4.72 -9.19 2.79
CA ALA A 128 5.66 -8.30 2.13
C ALA A 128 7.10 -8.87 2.15
N THR A 129 7.54 -9.37 3.30
CA THR A 129 8.87 -9.98 3.45
C THR A 129 9.03 -11.28 2.66
N ALA A 130 7.96 -12.09 2.56
CA ALA A 130 7.96 -13.30 1.73
C ALA A 130 7.99 -12.97 0.23
N ALA A 131 7.29 -11.92 -0.20
CA ALA A 131 7.24 -11.48 -1.60
C ALA A 131 8.54 -10.78 -2.05
N ALA A 132 9.25 -10.14 -1.13
CA ALA A 132 10.50 -9.43 -1.39
C ALA A 132 11.60 -9.82 -0.39
N PRO A 133 12.14 -11.05 -0.46
CA PRO A 133 13.10 -11.55 0.52
C PRO A 133 14.39 -10.73 0.57
N LEU A 134 14.79 -10.13 -0.56
CA LEU A 134 15.97 -9.26 -0.67
C LEU A 134 15.82 -7.94 0.11
N PHE A 135 14.59 -7.49 0.37
CA PHE A 135 14.29 -6.25 1.10
C PHE A 135 13.73 -6.51 2.51
N SER A 136 13.76 -7.76 2.97
CA SER A 136 13.12 -8.18 4.22
C SER A 136 13.60 -7.41 5.46
N ALA A 137 14.90 -7.16 5.56
CA ALA A 137 15.48 -6.38 6.65
C ALA A 137 15.02 -4.91 6.64
N ASP A 138 15.00 -4.27 5.46
CA ASP A 138 14.56 -2.88 5.32
C ASP A 138 13.08 -2.71 5.59
N ILE A 139 12.25 -3.67 5.16
CA ILE A 139 10.82 -3.72 5.48
C ILE A 139 10.64 -3.79 6.99
N ALA A 140 11.32 -4.72 7.68
CA ALA A 140 11.21 -4.88 9.13
C ALA A 140 11.64 -3.61 9.89
N ASN A 141 12.75 -2.98 9.48
CA ASN A 141 13.24 -1.74 10.08
C ASN A 141 12.26 -0.58 9.88
N THR A 142 11.68 -0.45 8.69
CA THR A 142 10.72 0.63 8.38
C THR A 142 9.44 0.48 9.20
N VAL A 143 8.93 -0.74 9.32
CA VAL A 143 7.73 -1.02 10.13
C VAL A 143 8.00 -0.77 11.61
N ALA A 144 9.16 -1.20 12.13
CA ALA A 144 9.56 -0.93 13.51
C ALA A 144 9.62 0.59 13.79
N ALA A 145 10.19 1.37 12.88
CA ALA A 145 10.24 2.83 13.00
C ALA A 145 8.85 3.49 13.02
N GLN A 146 7.85 2.92 12.35
CA GLN A 146 6.46 3.40 12.40
C GLN A 146 5.74 3.09 13.72
N THR A 147 6.14 2.02 14.41
CA THR A 147 5.55 1.64 15.71
C THR A 147 6.19 2.33 16.90
N GLN A 148 7.30 3.03 16.68
CA GLN A 148 7.99 3.75 17.74
C GLN A 148 7.17 5.00 18.09
N PRO A 149 6.73 5.19 19.35
CA PRO A 149 6.15 6.48 19.74
C PRO A 149 7.20 7.56 19.45
N ALA A 150 6.75 8.72 18.97
CA ALA A 150 7.60 9.89 18.76
C ALA A 150 8.18 10.35 20.11
N ASN A 151 9.20 9.64 20.61
CA ASN A 151 9.94 10.01 21.79
C ASN A 151 11.08 10.91 21.32
N THR A 152 10.73 12.08 20.80
CA THR A 152 11.62 13.24 20.90
C THR A 152 11.59 13.68 22.35
N THR A 153 12.28 12.94 23.22
CA THR A 153 12.81 13.53 24.44
C THR A 153 13.81 14.57 23.97
N SER A 154 13.31 15.79 23.80
CA SER A 154 14.13 16.99 23.87
C SER A 154 14.77 16.97 25.26
N ILE A 155 15.97 16.41 25.36
CA ILE A 155 16.82 16.63 26.52
C ILE A 155 17.19 18.11 26.39
N ALA A 156 16.47 18.96 27.11
CA ALA A 156 16.91 20.33 27.31
C ALA A 156 18.39 20.29 27.72
N PRO A 157 19.27 21.13 27.16
CA PRO A 157 20.67 21.16 27.55
C PRO A 157 20.72 21.38 29.07
N VAL A 158 21.30 20.41 29.78
CA VAL A 158 21.55 20.51 31.21
C VAL A 158 22.41 21.76 31.42
N PRO A 159 22.00 22.73 32.26
CA PRO A 159 22.88 23.84 32.57
C PRO A 159 24.13 23.27 33.27
N SER A 160 25.29 23.45 32.64
CA SER A 160 26.58 23.10 33.23
C SER A 160 26.78 23.93 34.49
N THR A 161 26.58 23.32 35.66
CA THR A 161 27.00 23.91 36.93
C THR A 161 28.52 24.04 36.90
N PRO A 162 29.11 25.24 37.02
CA PRO A 162 30.56 25.36 37.10
C PRO A 162 31.05 24.72 38.39
N THR A 163 31.89 23.70 38.27
CA THR A 163 32.69 23.15 39.36
C THR A 163 33.63 24.26 39.85
N ILE A 164 33.33 24.88 40.99
CA ILE A 164 34.32 25.66 41.73
C ILE A 164 35.23 24.64 42.44
N LEU A 165 36.42 24.43 41.86
CA LEU A 165 37.54 23.81 42.57
C LEU A 165 37.87 24.68 43.79
N SER A 166 37.79 24.11 44.99
CA SER A 166 38.54 24.60 46.14
C SER A 166 40.03 24.33 45.92
N PRO A 167 40.92 25.32 46.09
CA PRO A 167 42.28 25.06 46.49
C PRO A 167 42.43 25.28 47.99
N ASP A 168 42.53 24.17 48.71
CA ASP A 168 43.30 24.10 49.95
C ASP A 168 44.74 24.52 49.62
N ARG A 169 45.26 25.62 50.21
CA ARG A 169 46.69 25.89 50.45
C ARG A 169 46.93 27.09 51.37
N LEU A 170 47.63 26.75 52.47
CA LEU A 170 48.45 27.54 53.42
C LEU A 170 47.74 28.22 54.59
#